data_AF-A0AAV7AKX1-F1
#
_entry.id   AF-A0AAV7AKX1-F1
#
_cell.length_a   1.000
_cell.length_b   1.000
_cell.length_c   1.000
_cell.angle_alpha   90.00
_cell.angle_beta   90.00
_cell.angle_gamma   90.00
#
_symmetry.space_group_name_H-M   'P 1'
#
loop_
_entity.id
_entity.type
_entity.pdbx_description
1 polymer ?
#
loop_
_entity_poly.entity_id
_entity_poly.type
_entity_poly.pdbx_seq_one_letter_code
_entity_poly.pdbx_strand_id
1 'polypeptide(L)'
;MESPDPLLILLIFYIISHVLMISFLCSLYDLYIPHFLISELRCDLRELQVTVHSLKGVGEEKQELCSLTQNLQKTMEELSVEKQKAIAILEASRQQPQAADNITENARPSVHGDLQQIENKMQKLLEEKLQAESRMKENEERFRLLEEERAFYVSESQALQNSLAELTVEKEHTEKELKLQLKVQMDLEKKLHEAEEALRRLEAGLNSTILNQDREEKMRADVSHLKKFFEECIRNAEIEAMKPAIMKNSVYVPRAATRRIKSCRFHQQRPTFSHCE
;
A
#
# COMPACT_ATOMS: atom_id res chain seq x y z
N MET A 1 -66.90 -30.06 3.62
CA MET A 1 -65.79 -29.38 2.93
C MET A 1 -65.16 -28.45 3.93
N GLU A 2 -64.13 -28.93 4.61
CA GLU A 2 -63.40 -28.13 5.60
C GLU A 2 -62.47 -27.17 4.85
N SER A 3 -62.59 -25.88 5.16
CA SER A 3 -61.69 -24.86 4.65
C SER A 3 -60.29 -25.10 5.23
N PRO A 4 -59.22 -25.06 4.43
CA PRO A 4 -57.87 -25.22 4.94
C PRO A 4 -57.56 -24.13 5.96
N ASP A 5 -56.94 -24.54 7.07
CA ASP A 5 -56.57 -23.65 8.16
C ASP A 5 -55.68 -22.52 7.65
N PRO A 6 -56.03 -21.24 7.91
CA PRO A 6 -55.30 -20.08 7.38
C PRO A 6 -53.84 -20.03 7.87
N LEU A 7 -53.55 -20.64 9.02
CA LEU A 7 -52.19 -20.78 9.54
C LEU A 7 -51.34 -21.73 8.69
N LEU A 8 -51.93 -22.79 8.15
CA LEU A 8 -51.23 -23.75 7.29
C LEU A 8 -50.83 -23.08 5.96
N ILE A 9 -51.71 -22.23 5.43
CA ILE A 9 -51.46 -21.47 4.21
C ILE A 9 -50.30 -20.48 4.42
N LEU A 10 -50.30 -19.75 5.54
CA LEU A 10 -49.22 -18.84 5.91
C LEU A 10 -47.86 -19.55 6.07
N LEU A 11 -47.86 -20.73 6.70
CA LEU A 11 -46.65 -21.52 6.90
C LEU A 11 -46.08 -22.01 5.56
N ILE A 12 -46.95 -22.46 4.65
CA ILE A 12 -46.56 -22.89 3.30
C ILE A 12 -45.98 -21.71 2.51
N PHE A 13 -46.61 -20.54 2.56
CA PHE A 13 -46.08 -19.33 1.92
C PHE A 13 -44.72 -18.92 2.49
N TYR A 14 -44.54 -19.00 3.81
CA TYR A 14 -43.28 -18.68 4.46
C TYR A 14 -42.16 -19.64 4.04
N ILE A 15 -42.43 -20.95 4.03
CA ILE A 15 -41.47 -21.98 3.61
C ILE A 15 -41.11 -21.81 2.13
N ILE A 16 -42.11 -21.59 1.25
CA ILE A 16 -41.86 -21.36 -0.17
C ILE A 16 -41.02 -20.10 -0.39
N SER A 17 -41.32 -19.01 0.32
CA SER A 17 -40.51 -17.78 0.27
C SER A 17 -39.08 -18.03 0.74
N HIS A 18 -38.87 -18.75 1.85
CA HIS A 18 -37.53 -19.04 2.35
C HIS A 18 -36.73 -19.93 1.40
N VAL A 19 -37.35 -20.98 0.85
CA VAL A 19 -36.69 -21.87 -0.12
C VAL A 19 -36.32 -21.10 -1.39
N LEU A 20 -37.21 -20.23 -1.89
CA LEU A 20 -36.91 -19.36 -3.03
C LEU A 20 -35.76 -18.38 -2.72
N MET A 21 -35.73 -17.80 -1.53
CA MET A 21 -34.67 -16.90 -1.08
C MET A 21 -33.31 -17.62 -1.01
N ILE A 22 -33.28 -18.83 -0.43
CA ILE A 22 -32.05 -19.63 -0.33
C ILE A 22 -31.58 -20.07 -1.72
N SER A 23 -32.47 -20.55 -2.59
CA SER A 23 -32.10 -20.90 -3.97
C SER A 23 -31.58 -19.69 -4.76
N PHE A 24 -32.17 -18.51 -4.56
CA PHE A 24 -31.72 -17.28 -5.19
C PHE A 24 -30.35 -16.83 -4.66
N LEU A 25 -30.12 -16.92 -3.35
CA LEU A 25 -28.83 -16.63 -2.72
C LEU A 25 -27.75 -17.62 -3.16
N CYS A 26 -28.04 -18.93 -3.24
CA CYS A 26 -27.10 -19.92 -3.77
C CYS A 26 -26.74 -19.66 -5.24
N SER A 27 -27.73 -19.34 -6.10
CA SER A 27 -27.46 -18.98 -7.50
C SER A 27 -26.66 -17.68 -7.64
N LEU A 28 -26.88 -16.69 -6.76
CA LEU A 28 -26.04 -15.50 -6.71
C LEU A 28 -24.62 -15.83 -6.24
N TYR A 29 -24.46 -16.70 -5.25
CA TYR A 29 -23.15 -17.08 -4.71
C TYR A 29 -22.31 -17.87 -5.74
N ASP A 30 -22.92 -18.84 -6.41
CA ASP A 30 -22.27 -19.68 -7.43
C ASP A 30 -21.89 -18.89 -8.70
N LEU A 31 -22.58 -17.78 -8.99
CA LEU A 31 -22.29 -16.95 -10.16
C LEU A 31 -21.32 -15.80 -9.84
N TYR A 32 -21.41 -15.21 -8.63
CA TYR A 32 -20.72 -13.96 -8.31
C TYR A 32 -19.31 -14.17 -7.75
N ILE A 33 -19.10 -15.19 -6.90
CA ILE A 33 -17.78 -15.47 -6.32
C ILE A 33 -16.73 -15.87 -7.36
N PRO A 34 -17.00 -16.85 -8.27
CA PRO A 34 -16.01 -17.19 -9.28
C PRO A 34 -15.78 -16.04 -10.26
N HIS A 35 -16.80 -15.26 -10.63
CA HIS A 35 -16.62 -14.13 -11.54
C HIS A 35 -15.79 -13.00 -10.92
N PHE A 36 -15.99 -12.71 -9.63
CA PHE A 36 -15.22 -11.71 -8.90
C PHE A 36 -13.75 -12.12 -8.75
N LEU A 37 -13.48 -13.35 -8.27
CA LEU A 37 -12.10 -13.85 -8.15
C LEU A 37 -11.40 -13.93 -9.51
N ILE A 38 -12.09 -14.38 -10.57
CA ILE A 38 -11.52 -14.43 -11.92
C ILE A 38 -11.21 -13.01 -12.42
N SER A 39 -12.07 -12.03 -12.14
CA SER A 39 -11.85 -10.65 -12.55
C SER A 39 -10.65 -10.03 -11.82
N GLU A 40 -10.50 -10.28 -10.53
CA GLU A 40 -9.38 -9.77 -9.72
C GLU A 40 -8.06 -10.41 -10.16
N LEU A 41 -8.03 -11.73 -10.34
CA LEU A 41 -6.86 -12.45 -10.88
C LEU A 41 -6.45 -11.94 -12.28
N ARG A 42 -7.42 -11.54 -13.09
CA ARG A 42 -7.21 -10.99 -14.45
C ARG A 42 -6.80 -9.52 -14.43
N CYS A 43 -7.05 -8.80 -13.33
CA CYS A 43 -6.47 -7.48 -13.10
C CYS A 43 -4.99 -7.62 -12.77
N ASP A 44 -4.68 -8.44 -11.77
CA ASP A 44 -3.30 -8.67 -11.29
C ASP A 44 -2.39 -9.19 -12.41
N LEU A 45 -2.89 -10.10 -13.25
CA LEU A 45 -2.14 -10.60 -14.41
C LEU A 45 -1.80 -9.49 -15.41
N ARG A 46 -2.70 -8.51 -15.58
CA ARG A 46 -2.54 -7.39 -16.52
C ARG A 46 -1.52 -6.39 -15.99
N GLU A 47 -1.61 -6.05 -14.71
CA GLU A 47 -0.64 -5.16 -14.05
C GLU A 47 0.77 -5.78 -14.03
N LEU A 48 0.85 -7.09 -13.79
CA LEU A 48 2.11 -7.82 -13.88
C LEU A 48 2.66 -7.81 -15.31
N GLN A 49 1.82 -8.00 -16.34
CA GLN A 49 2.24 -7.90 -17.74
C GLN A 49 2.76 -6.50 -18.10
N VAL A 50 2.10 -5.43 -17.63
CA VAL A 50 2.55 -4.05 -17.84
C VAL A 50 3.91 -3.84 -17.17
N THR A 51 4.07 -4.30 -15.93
CA THR A 51 5.33 -4.19 -15.18
C THR A 51 6.47 -4.93 -15.87
N VAL A 52 6.22 -6.15 -16.36
CA VAL A 52 7.21 -6.94 -17.12
C VAL A 52 7.59 -6.22 -18.41
N HIS A 53 6.62 -5.63 -19.12
CA HIS A 53 6.89 -4.87 -20.33
C HIS A 53 7.72 -3.60 -20.06
N SER A 54 7.39 -2.84 -19.01
CA SER A 54 8.16 -1.68 -18.57
C SER A 54 9.58 -2.05 -18.17
N LEU A 55 9.78 -3.14 -17.41
CA LEU A 55 11.11 -3.62 -17.04
C LEU A 55 11.94 -4.02 -18.27
N LYS A 56 11.30 -4.59 -19.30
CA LYS A 56 11.98 -4.91 -20.56
C LYS A 56 12.44 -3.63 -21.26
N GLY A 57 11.58 -2.61 -21.38
CA GLY A 57 11.94 -1.32 -21.96
C GLY A 57 13.10 -0.65 -21.22
N VAL A 58 13.07 -0.63 -19.89
CA VAL A 58 14.19 -0.12 -19.06
C VAL A 58 15.49 -0.90 -19.31
N GLY A 59 15.39 -2.22 -19.55
CA GLY A 59 16.55 -3.05 -19.91
C GLY A 59 17.17 -2.65 -21.26
N GLU A 60 16.33 -2.37 -22.26
CA GLU A 60 16.75 -1.91 -23.59
C GLU A 60 17.39 -0.52 -23.52
N GLU A 61 16.76 0.44 -22.83
CA GLU A 61 17.30 1.79 -22.60
C GLU A 61 18.65 1.75 -21.87
N LYS A 62 18.79 0.89 -20.86
CA LYS A 62 20.07 0.69 -20.15
C LYS A 62 21.16 0.19 -21.10
N GLN A 63 20.83 -0.74 -22.00
CA GLN A 63 21.78 -1.26 -22.97
C GLN A 63 22.21 -0.18 -23.98
N GLU A 64 21.27 0.62 -24.47
CA GLU A 64 21.55 1.76 -25.35
C GLU A 64 22.43 2.80 -24.66
N LEU A 65 22.13 3.13 -23.40
CA LEU A 65 22.93 4.07 -22.61
C LEU A 65 24.35 3.57 -22.39
N CYS A 66 24.53 2.26 -22.12
CA CYS A 66 25.86 1.65 -22.03
C CYS A 66 26.64 1.75 -23.36
N SER A 67 25.98 1.47 -24.48
CA SER A 67 26.59 1.60 -25.82
C SER A 67 27.00 3.04 -26.12
N LEU A 68 26.12 4.01 -25.84
CA LEU A 68 26.40 5.43 -26.03
C LEU A 68 27.56 5.89 -25.15
N THR A 69 27.60 5.46 -23.89
CA THR A 69 28.68 5.78 -22.95
C THR A 69 30.02 5.25 -23.45
N GLN A 70 30.06 4.01 -23.96
CA GLN A 70 31.28 3.44 -24.55
C GLN A 70 31.74 4.22 -25.79
N ASN A 71 30.82 4.63 -26.67
CA ASN A 71 31.15 5.43 -27.84
C ASN A 71 31.68 6.82 -27.48
N LEU A 72 31.09 7.48 -26.48
CA LEU A 72 31.57 8.77 -25.96
C LEU A 72 32.96 8.63 -25.34
N GLN A 73 33.20 7.57 -24.59
CA GLN A 73 34.52 7.30 -24.01
C GLN A 73 35.58 7.11 -25.10
N LYS A 74 35.26 6.35 -26.16
CA LYS A 74 36.15 6.14 -27.30
C LYS A 74 36.45 7.43 -28.06
N THR A 75 35.43 8.24 -28.35
CA THR A 75 35.61 9.53 -29.03
C THR A 75 36.41 10.53 -28.19
N MET A 76 36.25 10.51 -26.87
CA MET A 76 37.10 11.28 -25.95
C MET A 76 38.56 10.84 -26.01
N GLU A 77 38.83 9.55 -26.07
CA GLU A 77 40.19 9.01 -26.18
C GLU A 77 40.84 9.40 -27.52
N GLU A 78 40.11 9.27 -28.63
CA GLU A 78 40.54 9.70 -29.96
C GLU A 78 40.85 11.20 -30.02
N LEU A 79 39.98 12.05 -29.47
CA LEU A 79 40.20 13.50 -29.39
C LEU A 79 41.40 13.86 -28.51
N SER A 80 41.62 13.13 -27.42
CA SER A 80 42.79 13.32 -26.56
C SER A 80 44.09 13.03 -27.30
N VAL A 81 44.12 11.94 -28.08
CA VAL A 81 45.27 11.58 -28.93
C VAL A 81 45.50 12.64 -30.01
N GLU A 82 44.45 13.09 -30.70
CA GLU A 82 44.59 14.11 -31.75
C GLU A 82 45.04 15.47 -31.19
N LYS A 83 44.53 15.86 -30.01
CA LYS A 83 45.01 17.04 -29.28
C LYS A 83 46.51 16.94 -28.99
N GLN A 84 46.97 15.80 -28.47
CA GLN A 84 48.39 15.60 -28.15
C GLN A 84 49.28 15.67 -29.40
N LYS A 85 48.80 15.12 -30.52
CA LYS A 85 49.46 15.20 -31.82
C LYS A 85 49.54 16.63 -32.36
N ALA A 86 48.45 17.40 -32.25
CA ALA A 86 48.42 18.81 -32.65
C ALA A 86 49.41 19.66 -31.83
N ILE A 87 49.50 19.42 -30.52
CA ILE A 87 50.48 20.09 -29.65
C ILE A 87 51.91 19.76 -30.09
N ALA A 88 52.22 18.48 -30.36
CA ALA A 88 53.56 18.07 -30.81
C ALA A 88 53.95 18.73 -32.16
N ILE A 89 53.01 18.90 -33.09
CA ILE A 89 53.24 19.60 -34.37
C ILE A 89 53.54 21.10 -34.15
N LEU A 90 52.82 21.75 -33.25
CA LEU A 90 53.04 23.16 -32.91
C LEU A 90 54.38 23.37 -32.21
N GLU A 91 54.78 22.45 -31.33
CA GLU A 91 56.09 22.47 -30.68
C GLU A 91 57.24 22.26 -31.67
N ALA A 92 57.08 21.34 -32.64
CA ALA A 92 58.05 21.13 -33.71
C ALA A 92 58.17 22.36 -34.64
N SER A 93 57.06 23.03 -34.94
CA SER A 93 57.06 24.26 -35.76
C SER A 93 57.69 25.46 -35.02
N ARG A 94 57.65 25.48 -33.69
CA ARG A 94 58.27 26.53 -32.86
C ARG A 94 59.81 26.42 -32.81
N GLN A 95 60.38 25.29 -33.18
CA GLN A 95 61.83 25.05 -33.22
C GLN A 95 62.48 25.41 -34.57
N GLN A 96 61.71 25.89 -35.55
CA GLN A 96 62.21 26.30 -36.87
C GLN A 96 62.29 27.84 -36.93
N PRO A 97 63.50 28.46 -36.99
CA PRO A 97 63.62 29.91 -37.06
C PRO A 97 63.41 30.40 -38.49
N GLN A 98 62.34 31.16 -38.74
CA GLN A 98 62.28 32.07 -39.87
C GLN A 98 62.34 33.52 -39.37
N ALA A 99 63.42 34.16 -39.77
CA ALA A 99 63.73 35.56 -39.57
C ALA A 99 62.83 36.45 -40.42
N ALA A 100 62.42 37.58 -39.84
CA ALA A 100 62.33 38.87 -40.53
C ALA A 100 62.10 39.98 -39.50
N ASP A 101 63.20 40.60 -39.07
CA ASP A 101 63.19 41.98 -38.62
C ASP A 101 62.82 42.88 -39.81
N ASN A 102 62.00 43.90 -39.56
CA ASN A 102 62.23 45.27 -40.04
C ASN A 102 61.20 46.21 -39.44
N ILE A 103 61.66 47.00 -38.46
CA ILE A 103 60.94 48.14 -37.91
C ILE A 103 61.01 49.27 -38.93
N THR A 104 59.85 49.73 -39.40
CA THR A 104 59.74 51.00 -40.14
C THR A 104 58.57 51.79 -39.59
N GLU A 105 58.75 53.12 -39.50
CA GLU A 105 57.97 54.13 -38.77
C GLU A 105 56.48 54.33 -39.18
N ASN A 106 55.76 53.27 -39.56
CA ASN A 106 54.30 53.28 -39.81
C ASN A 106 53.49 52.61 -38.69
N ALA A 107 54.15 52.18 -37.60
CA ALA A 107 53.55 51.36 -36.55
C ALA A 107 52.60 52.13 -35.60
N ARG A 108 52.73 53.46 -35.46
CA ARG A 108 51.90 54.23 -34.51
C ARG A 108 50.39 54.21 -34.85
N PRO A 109 49.94 54.48 -36.08
CA PRO A 109 48.52 54.38 -36.43
C PRO A 109 48.01 52.92 -36.48
N SER A 110 48.86 51.94 -36.82
CA SER A 110 48.48 50.52 -36.82
C SER A 110 48.21 49.99 -35.41
N VAL A 111 49.12 50.26 -34.48
CA VAL A 111 48.98 49.85 -33.08
C VAL A 111 47.78 50.52 -32.42
N HIS A 112 47.47 51.77 -32.80
CA HIS A 112 46.29 52.46 -32.30
C HIS A 112 44.97 51.80 -32.78
N GLY A 113 44.91 51.37 -34.03
CA GLY A 113 43.77 50.60 -34.56
C GLY A 113 43.61 49.23 -33.90
N ASP A 114 44.71 48.52 -33.66
CA ASP A 114 44.70 47.23 -32.95
C ASP A 114 44.21 47.39 -31.51
N LEU A 115 44.66 48.43 -30.80
CA LEU A 115 44.20 48.76 -29.44
C LEU A 115 42.69 49.07 -29.42
N GLN A 116 42.21 49.86 -30.37
CA GLN A 116 40.77 50.17 -30.48
C GLN A 116 39.94 48.91 -30.82
N GLN A 117 40.48 48.01 -31.64
CA GLN A 117 39.81 46.73 -31.94
C GLN A 117 39.78 45.79 -30.74
N ILE A 118 40.86 45.75 -29.94
CA ILE A 118 40.92 45.00 -28.68
C ILE A 118 39.89 45.56 -27.69
N GLU A 119 39.79 46.88 -27.57
CA GLU A 119 38.83 47.55 -26.70
C GLU A 119 37.38 47.21 -27.09
N ASN A 120 37.06 47.28 -28.39
CA ASN A 120 35.73 46.89 -28.90
C ASN A 120 35.40 45.41 -28.65
N LYS A 121 36.37 44.50 -28.84
CA LYS A 121 36.20 43.07 -28.54
C LYS A 121 36.00 42.82 -27.05
N MET A 122 36.75 43.53 -26.21
CA MET A 122 36.63 43.45 -24.76
C MET A 122 35.25 43.91 -24.30
N GLN A 123 34.73 45.01 -24.86
CA GLN A 123 33.39 45.51 -24.56
C GLN A 123 32.31 44.49 -24.94
N LYS A 124 32.40 43.90 -26.14
CA LYS A 124 31.48 42.86 -26.59
C LYS A 124 31.51 41.62 -25.69
N LEU A 125 32.70 41.16 -25.32
CA LEU A 125 32.85 40.03 -24.39
C LEU A 125 32.26 40.33 -23.02
N LEU A 126 32.35 41.57 -22.55
CA LEU A 126 31.77 41.98 -21.27
C LEU A 126 30.23 41.95 -21.31
N GLU A 127 29.62 42.37 -22.43
CA GLU A 127 28.18 42.27 -22.65
C GLU A 127 27.71 40.82 -22.74
N GLU A 128 28.41 39.98 -23.51
CA GLU A 128 28.12 38.54 -23.62
C GLU A 128 28.24 37.83 -22.27
N LYS A 129 29.29 38.15 -21.49
CA LYS A 129 29.47 37.65 -20.12
C LYS A 129 28.26 38.01 -19.25
N LEU A 130 27.86 39.29 -19.25
CA LEU A 130 26.76 39.76 -18.39
C LEU A 130 25.43 39.13 -18.77
N GLN A 131 25.20 38.91 -20.08
CA GLN A 131 24.03 38.19 -20.57
C GLN A 131 24.06 36.71 -20.16
N ALA A 132 25.21 36.05 -20.24
CA ALA A 132 25.38 34.66 -19.80
C ALA A 132 25.16 34.52 -18.28
N GLU A 133 25.70 35.44 -17.48
CA GLU A 133 25.48 35.48 -16.03
C GLU A 133 24.00 35.68 -15.68
N SER A 134 23.28 36.54 -16.41
CA SER A 134 21.84 36.73 -16.21
C SER A 134 21.05 35.46 -16.50
N ARG A 135 21.36 34.75 -17.60
CA ARG A 135 20.71 33.48 -17.96
C ARG A 135 21.02 32.37 -16.96
N MET A 136 22.26 32.33 -16.45
CA MET A 136 22.67 31.34 -15.46
C MET A 136 21.86 31.51 -14.17
N LYS A 137 21.70 32.74 -13.67
CA LYS A 137 20.88 33.04 -12.49
C LYS A 137 19.41 32.66 -12.67
N GLU A 138 18.82 32.97 -13.82
CA GLU A 138 17.44 32.58 -14.13
C GLU A 138 17.26 31.05 -14.15
N ASN A 139 18.22 30.32 -14.73
CA ASN A 139 18.19 28.87 -14.74
C ASN A 139 18.40 28.26 -13.34
N GLU A 140 19.27 28.84 -12.51
CA GLU A 140 19.45 28.42 -11.11
C GLU A 140 18.16 28.59 -10.31
N GLU A 141 17.44 29.70 -10.51
CA GLU A 141 16.16 29.93 -9.85
C GLU A 141 15.08 28.94 -10.31
N ARG A 142 14.97 28.71 -11.62
CA ARG A 142 14.08 27.69 -12.18
C ARG A 142 14.41 26.29 -11.66
N PHE A 143 15.69 25.94 -11.58
CA PHE A 143 16.13 24.67 -11.06
C PHE A 143 15.72 24.49 -9.58
N ARG A 144 15.86 25.53 -8.76
CA ARG A 144 15.42 25.48 -7.36
C ARG A 144 13.93 25.21 -7.22
N LEU A 145 13.09 25.91 -7.99
CA LEU A 145 11.64 25.70 -7.96
C LEU A 145 11.27 24.27 -8.37
N LEU A 146 11.89 23.75 -9.44
CA LEU A 146 11.64 22.37 -9.89
C LEU A 146 12.09 21.33 -8.85
N GLU A 147 13.19 21.58 -8.14
CA GLU A 147 13.67 20.68 -7.10
C GLU A 147 12.75 20.69 -5.87
N GLU A 148 12.19 21.85 -5.51
CA GLU A 148 11.17 21.97 -4.46
C GLU A 148 9.88 21.22 -4.84
N GLU A 149 9.38 21.39 -6.07
CA GLU A 149 8.22 20.65 -6.58
C GLU A 149 8.49 19.14 -6.59
N ARG A 150 9.66 18.72 -7.07
CA ARG A 150 10.07 17.32 -7.04
C ARG A 150 10.08 16.77 -5.61
N ALA A 151 10.66 17.49 -4.65
CA ALA A 151 10.72 17.07 -3.26
C ALA A 151 9.32 16.94 -2.64
N PHE A 152 8.42 17.88 -2.97
CA PHE A 152 7.01 17.83 -2.57
C PHE A 152 6.32 16.56 -3.08
N TYR A 153 6.40 16.29 -4.39
CA TYR A 153 5.76 15.10 -4.98
C TYR A 153 6.36 13.79 -4.49
N VAL A 154 7.67 13.75 -4.21
CA VAL A 154 8.31 12.58 -3.59
C VAL A 154 7.72 12.32 -2.20
N SER A 155 7.60 13.36 -1.38
CA SER A 155 7.03 13.24 -0.03
C SER A 155 5.56 12.79 -0.09
N GLU A 156 4.76 13.38 -0.98
CA GLU A 156 3.35 13.04 -1.12
C GLU A 156 3.15 11.60 -1.62
N SER A 157 3.93 11.19 -2.63
CA SER A 157 3.94 9.81 -3.13
C SER A 157 4.32 8.81 -2.03
N GLN A 158 5.35 9.11 -1.23
CA GLN A 158 5.75 8.26 -0.11
C GLN A 158 4.64 8.14 0.95
N ALA A 159 3.97 9.25 1.28
CA ALA A 159 2.87 9.24 2.23
C ALA A 159 1.69 8.38 1.72
N LEU A 160 1.36 8.47 0.43
CA LEU A 160 0.34 7.64 -0.20
C LEU A 160 0.72 6.16 -0.21
N GLN A 161 1.98 5.83 -0.54
CA GLN A 161 2.49 4.46 -0.51
C GLN A 161 2.40 3.86 0.90
N ASN A 162 2.77 4.63 1.93
CA ASN A 162 2.66 4.19 3.32
C ASN A 162 1.19 3.94 3.70
N SER A 163 0.29 4.85 3.34
CA SER A 163 -1.15 4.69 3.60
C SER A 163 -1.73 3.47 2.88
N LEU A 164 -1.31 3.21 1.65
CA LEU A 164 -1.72 2.02 0.89
C LEU A 164 -1.21 0.74 1.56
N ALA A 165 0.03 0.72 2.04
CA ALA A 165 0.58 -0.42 2.77
C ALA A 165 -0.18 -0.69 4.08
N GLU A 166 -0.51 0.35 4.85
CA GLU A 166 -1.32 0.24 6.06
C GLU A 166 -2.72 -0.30 5.78
N LEU A 167 -3.41 0.26 4.78
CA LEU A 167 -4.74 -0.20 4.36
C LEU A 167 -4.72 -1.66 3.86
N THR A 168 -3.65 -2.08 3.21
CA THR A 168 -3.50 -3.47 2.75
C THR A 168 -3.40 -4.42 3.95
N VAL A 169 -2.62 -4.08 4.97
CA VAL A 169 -2.52 -4.87 6.20
C VAL A 169 -3.87 -4.92 6.93
N GLU A 170 -4.58 -3.79 7.01
CA GLU A 170 -5.91 -3.73 7.62
C GLU A 170 -6.94 -4.56 6.85
N LYS A 171 -6.92 -4.50 5.51
CA LYS A 171 -7.75 -5.36 4.65
C LYS A 171 -7.48 -6.82 4.92
N GLU A 172 -6.22 -7.25 4.91
CA GLU A 172 -5.89 -8.66 5.17
C GLU A 172 -6.32 -9.12 6.57
N HIS A 173 -6.15 -8.26 7.57
CA HIS A 173 -6.57 -8.55 8.94
C HIS A 173 -8.09 -8.70 9.04
N THR A 174 -8.84 -7.76 8.44
CA THR A 174 -10.32 -7.80 8.45
C THR A 174 -10.85 -8.98 7.66
N GLU A 175 -10.25 -9.36 6.53
CA GLU A 175 -10.61 -10.57 5.78
C GLU A 175 -10.36 -11.85 6.58
N LYS A 176 -9.25 -11.93 7.32
CA LYS A 176 -8.97 -13.08 8.20
C LYS A 176 -10.02 -13.18 9.31
N GLU A 177 -10.38 -12.08 9.94
CA GLU A 177 -11.42 -12.02 10.96
C GLU A 177 -12.79 -12.44 10.39
N LEU A 178 -13.18 -11.92 9.22
CA LEU A 178 -14.43 -12.29 8.55
C LEU A 178 -14.48 -13.79 8.23
N LYS A 179 -13.38 -14.39 7.76
CA LYS A 179 -13.30 -15.84 7.52
C LYS A 179 -13.51 -16.65 8.80
N LEU A 180 -12.96 -16.20 9.93
CA LEU A 180 -13.17 -16.83 11.22
C LEU A 180 -14.63 -16.73 11.66
N GLN A 181 -15.23 -15.54 11.53
CA GLN A 181 -16.64 -15.33 11.85
C GLN A 181 -17.57 -16.19 11.00
N LEU A 182 -17.31 -16.30 9.70
CA LEU A 182 -18.07 -17.18 8.80
C LEU A 182 -17.96 -18.64 9.23
N LYS A 183 -16.76 -19.11 9.60
CA LYS A 183 -16.59 -20.48 10.09
C LYS A 183 -17.40 -20.73 11.37
N VAL A 184 -17.37 -19.78 12.32
CA VAL A 184 -18.18 -19.86 13.54
C VAL A 184 -19.67 -19.87 13.21
N GLN A 185 -20.13 -19.06 12.26
CA GLN A 185 -21.53 -19.07 11.83
C GLN A 185 -21.93 -20.42 11.22
N MET A 186 -21.11 -20.99 10.32
CA MET A 186 -21.36 -22.32 9.75
C MET A 186 -21.43 -23.41 10.83
N ASP A 187 -20.54 -23.38 11.81
CA ASP A 187 -20.54 -24.32 12.93
C ASP A 187 -21.81 -24.17 13.79
N LEU A 188 -22.27 -22.94 14.01
CA LEU A 188 -23.51 -22.65 14.74
C LEU A 188 -24.76 -23.11 13.98
N GLU A 189 -24.83 -22.86 12.68
CA GLU A 189 -25.92 -23.34 11.80
C GLU A 189 -26.01 -24.86 11.81
N LYS A 190 -24.86 -25.54 11.73
CA LYS A 190 -24.80 -27.00 11.83
C LYS A 190 -25.36 -27.50 13.16
N LYS A 191 -24.93 -26.90 14.28
CA LYS A 191 -25.46 -27.27 15.62
C LYS A 191 -26.97 -27.00 15.74
N LEU A 192 -27.45 -25.90 15.19
CA LEU A 192 -28.88 -25.58 15.15
C LEU A 192 -29.65 -26.65 14.37
N HIS A 193 -29.14 -27.04 13.21
CA HIS A 193 -29.75 -28.09 12.39
C HIS A 193 -29.80 -29.43 13.13
N GLU A 194 -28.71 -29.85 13.78
CA GLU A 194 -28.68 -31.08 14.59
C GLU A 194 -29.72 -31.05 15.73
N ALA A 195 -29.91 -29.89 16.37
CA ALA A 195 -30.93 -29.69 17.38
C ALA A 195 -32.35 -29.76 16.80
N GLU A 196 -32.60 -29.16 15.63
CA GLU A 196 -33.88 -29.28 14.92
C GLU A 196 -34.20 -30.73 14.54
N GLU A 197 -33.21 -31.49 14.07
CA GLU A 197 -33.38 -32.91 13.78
C GLU A 197 -33.69 -33.73 15.03
N ALA A 198 -33.01 -33.45 16.15
CA ALA A 198 -33.32 -34.08 17.45
C ALA A 198 -34.75 -33.78 17.90
N LEU A 199 -35.23 -32.53 17.72
CA LEU A 199 -36.62 -32.16 18.00
C LEU A 199 -37.62 -32.93 17.11
N ARG A 200 -37.37 -33.03 15.80
CA ARG A 200 -38.22 -33.79 14.88
C ARG A 200 -38.25 -35.28 15.23
N ARG A 201 -37.11 -35.86 15.62
CA ARG A 201 -37.04 -37.26 16.07
C ARG A 201 -37.82 -37.49 17.36
N LEU A 202 -37.76 -36.54 18.30
CA LEU A 202 -38.56 -36.57 19.52
C LEU A 202 -40.06 -36.48 19.24
N GLU A 203 -40.47 -35.54 18.39
CA GLU A 203 -41.86 -35.39 17.98
C GLU A 203 -42.40 -36.68 17.35
N ALA A 204 -41.65 -37.28 16.42
CA ALA A 204 -42.01 -38.55 15.80
C ALA A 204 -42.07 -39.71 16.81
N GLY A 205 -41.16 -39.74 17.79
CA GLY A 205 -41.15 -40.73 18.87
C GLY A 205 -42.38 -40.61 19.78
N LEU A 206 -42.75 -39.38 20.15
CA LEU A 206 -43.92 -39.08 20.99
C LEU A 206 -45.25 -39.38 20.28
N ASN A 207 -45.32 -39.13 18.97
CA ASN A 207 -46.51 -39.40 18.16
C ASN A 207 -46.70 -40.90 17.85
N SER A 208 -45.77 -41.77 18.23
CA SER A 208 -45.89 -43.21 18.00
C SER A 208 -46.74 -43.90 19.07
N THR A 209 -47.73 -44.67 18.64
CA THR A 209 -48.57 -45.51 19.49
C THR A 209 -47.86 -46.73 20.10
N ILE A 210 -46.66 -47.08 19.62
CA ILE A 210 -45.86 -48.22 20.11
C ILE A 210 -44.52 -47.69 20.62
N LEU A 211 -44.38 -47.68 21.94
CA LEU A 211 -43.11 -47.39 22.62
C LEU A 211 -42.36 -48.70 22.85
N ASN A 212 -41.15 -48.78 22.30
CA ASN A 212 -40.19 -49.83 22.60
C ASN A 212 -38.99 -49.23 23.34
N GLN A 213 -38.24 -50.07 24.06
CA GLN A 213 -37.14 -49.63 24.90
C GLN A 213 -36.05 -48.88 24.12
N ASP A 214 -35.75 -49.33 22.89
CA ASP A 214 -34.80 -48.67 21.98
C ASP A 214 -35.23 -47.24 21.58
N ARG A 215 -36.53 -47.00 21.33
CA ARG A 215 -37.04 -45.65 21.06
C ARG A 215 -36.98 -44.77 22.29
N GLU A 216 -37.32 -45.31 23.47
CA GLU A 216 -37.24 -44.53 24.70
C GLU A 216 -35.80 -44.10 24.99
N GLU A 217 -34.82 -44.97 24.72
CA GLU A 217 -33.40 -44.64 24.84
C GLU A 217 -32.93 -43.57 23.83
N LYS A 218 -33.35 -43.68 22.57
CA LYS A 218 -33.07 -42.66 21.53
C LYS A 218 -33.68 -41.31 21.88
N MET A 219 -34.93 -41.27 22.34
CA MET A 219 -35.58 -40.05 22.80
C MET A 219 -34.84 -39.45 24.00
N ARG A 220 -34.39 -40.28 24.95
CA ARG A 220 -33.61 -39.80 26.11
C ARG A 220 -32.27 -39.18 25.68
N ALA A 221 -31.62 -39.75 24.67
CA ALA A 221 -30.40 -39.20 24.08
C ALA A 221 -30.67 -37.84 23.41
N ASP A 222 -31.75 -37.72 22.64
CA ASP A 222 -32.14 -36.48 21.98
C ASP A 222 -32.51 -35.37 22.98
N VAL A 223 -33.25 -35.70 24.05
CA VAL A 223 -33.53 -34.76 25.15
C VAL A 223 -32.23 -34.30 25.83
N SER A 224 -31.29 -35.23 26.04
CA SER A 224 -29.99 -34.90 26.64
C SER A 224 -29.14 -34.01 25.73
N HIS A 225 -29.18 -34.23 24.42
CA HIS A 225 -28.51 -33.38 23.43
C HIS A 225 -29.12 -31.97 23.42
N LEU A 226 -30.45 -31.86 23.35
CA LEU A 226 -31.15 -30.57 23.36
C LEU A 226 -30.90 -29.78 24.65
N LYS A 227 -30.89 -30.46 25.81
CA LYS A 227 -30.54 -29.82 27.08
C LYS A 227 -29.16 -29.16 27.00
N LYS A 228 -28.15 -29.87 26.50
CA LYS A 228 -26.79 -29.33 26.33
C LYS A 228 -26.76 -28.15 25.35
N PHE A 229 -27.49 -28.24 24.24
CA PHE A 229 -27.61 -27.16 23.26
C PHE A 229 -28.17 -25.87 23.91
N PHE A 230 -29.29 -25.96 24.63
CA PHE A 230 -29.88 -24.80 25.30
C PHE A 230 -29.01 -24.24 26.42
N GLU A 231 -28.32 -25.09 27.19
CA GLU A 231 -27.31 -24.64 28.16
C GLU A 231 -26.18 -23.86 27.50
N GLU A 232 -25.73 -24.28 26.32
CA GLU A 232 -24.73 -23.53 25.53
C GLU A 232 -25.29 -22.19 25.04
N CYS A 233 -26.52 -22.15 24.53
CA CYS A 233 -27.18 -20.91 24.11
C CYS A 233 -27.31 -19.90 25.25
N ILE A 234 -27.70 -20.35 26.45
CA ILE A 234 -27.83 -19.50 27.64
C ILE A 234 -26.46 -18.90 28.00
N ARG A 235 -25.42 -19.73 28.11
CA ARG A 235 -24.05 -19.25 28.40
C ARG A 235 -23.56 -18.23 27.37
N ASN A 236 -23.78 -18.48 26.09
CA ASN A 236 -23.36 -17.55 25.03
C ASN A 236 -24.13 -16.22 25.11
N ALA A 237 -25.43 -16.26 25.41
CA ALA A 237 -26.25 -15.07 25.61
C ALA A 237 -25.80 -14.25 26.83
N GLU A 238 -25.44 -14.91 27.94
CA GLU A 238 -24.87 -14.27 29.12
C GLU A 238 -23.54 -13.56 28.78
N ILE A 239 -22.65 -14.21 28.03
CA ILE A 239 -21.37 -13.62 27.60
C ILE A 239 -21.61 -12.41 26.70
N GLU A 240 -22.51 -12.50 25.71
CA GLU A 240 -22.82 -11.38 24.82
C GLU A 240 -23.44 -10.21 25.59
N ALA A 241 -24.29 -10.48 26.59
CA ALA A 241 -24.82 -9.45 27.48
C ALA A 241 -23.73 -8.77 28.33
N MET A 242 -22.66 -9.49 28.70
CA MET A 242 -21.51 -8.93 29.43
C MET A 242 -20.52 -8.16 28.54
N LYS A 243 -20.60 -8.30 27.21
CA LYS A 243 -19.66 -7.68 26.26
C LYS A 243 -19.49 -6.17 26.43
N PRO A 244 -20.54 -5.34 26.64
CA PRO A 244 -20.36 -3.91 26.87
C PRO A 244 -19.54 -3.61 28.13
N ALA A 245 -19.72 -4.39 29.20
CA ALA A 245 -18.96 -4.23 30.44
C ALA A 245 -17.50 -4.65 30.26
N ILE A 246 -17.25 -5.75 29.54
CA ILE A 246 -15.91 -6.22 29.19
C ILE A 246 -15.18 -5.16 28.35
N MET A 247 -15.84 -4.61 27.32
CA MET A 247 -15.28 -3.54 26.47
C MET A 247 -15.00 -2.25 27.27
N LYS A 248 -15.89 -1.87 28.18
CA LYS A 248 -15.65 -0.72 29.06
C LYS A 248 -14.42 -0.94 29.95
N ASN A 249 -14.27 -2.15 30.49
CA ASN A 249 -13.17 -2.51 31.38
C ASN A 249 -11.83 -2.61 30.64
N SER A 250 -11.80 -3.10 29.40
CA SER A 250 -10.57 -3.19 28.59
C SER A 250 -9.93 -1.83 28.34
N VAL A 251 -10.73 -0.76 28.29
CA VAL A 251 -10.24 0.62 28.19
C VAL A 251 -9.95 1.23 29.57
N TYR A 252 -10.84 1.01 30.54
CA TYR A 252 -10.74 1.64 31.86
C TYR A 252 -9.53 1.14 32.67
N VAL A 253 -9.27 -0.18 32.67
CA VAL A 253 -8.21 -0.80 33.48
C VAL A 253 -6.81 -0.29 33.09
N PRO A 254 -6.40 -0.27 31.80
CA PRO A 254 -5.12 0.30 31.40
C PRO A 254 -5.00 1.79 31.70
N ARG A 255 -6.09 2.57 31.52
CA ARG A 255 -6.11 4.01 31.86
C ARG A 255 -5.95 4.23 33.36
N ALA A 256 -6.60 3.43 34.19
CA ALA A 256 -6.46 3.48 35.64
C ALA A 256 -5.05 3.08 36.09
N ALA A 257 -4.48 2.02 35.52
CA ALA A 257 -3.10 1.59 35.79
C ALA A 257 -2.07 2.67 35.41
N THR A 258 -2.22 3.28 34.23
CA THR A 258 -1.35 4.38 33.77
C THR A 258 -1.40 5.57 34.74
N ARG A 259 -2.59 5.95 35.22
CA ARG A 259 -2.74 7.02 36.23
C ARG A 259 -2.04 6.66 37.54
N ARG A 260 -2.19 5.42 38.02
CA ARG A 260 -1.51 4.94 39.24
C ARG A 260 0.01 4.98 39.07
N ILE A 261 0.55 4.48 37.96
CA ILE A 261 2.00 4.52 37.67
C ILE A 261 2.52 5.96 37.68
N LYS A 262 1.82 6.89 37.00
CA LYS A 262 2.20 8.32 37.01
C LYS A 262 2.16 8.90 38.43
N SER A 263 1.10 8.62 39.19
CA SER A 263 0.97 9.08 40.59
C SER A 263 2.08 8.54 41.50
N CYS A 264 2.46 7.27 41.35
CA CYS A 264 3.56 6.67 42.10
C CYS A 264 4.92 7.31 41.76
N ARG A 265 5.16 7.64 40.47
CA ARG A 265 6.37 8.38 40.07
C ARG A 265 6.42 9.77 40.72
N PHE A 266 5.29 10.47 40.77
CA PHE A 266 5.21 11.77 41.46
C PHE A 266 5.46 11.66 42.98
N HIS A 267 5.00 10.59 43.63
CA HIS A 267 5.25 10.38 45.06
C HIS A 267 6.70 9.99 45.37
N GLN A 268 7.39 9.27 44.48
CA GLN A 268 8.80 8.93 44.64
C GLN A 268 9.75 10.11 44.35
N GLN A 269 9.29 11.12 43.61
CA GLN A 269 10.05 12.35 43.32
C GLN A 269 9.84 13.47 44.34
N ARG A 270 8.96 13.31 45.33
CA ARG A 270 8.91 14.22 46.48
C ARG A 270 10.10 13.89 47.39
N PRO A 271 11.07 14.81 47.58
CA PRO A 271 12.09 14.61 48.59
C PRO A 271 11.37 14.56 49.94
N THR A 272 11.61 13.49 50.70
CA THR A 272 11.32 13.48 52.12
C THR A 272 12.11 14.62 52.74
N PHE A 273 11.45 15.74 53.03
CA PHE A 273 11.94 16.69 54.02
C PHE A 273 11.87 15.99 55.37
N SER A 274 12.87 15.16 55.64
CA SER A 274 13.19 14.71 56.98
C SER A 274 13.54 15.95 57.80
N HIS A 275 12.70 16.24 58.79
CA HIS A 275 13.02 17.16 59.87
C HIS A 275 14.40 16.81 60.44
N CYS A 276 15.34 17.76 60.37
CA CYS A 276 16.43 17.82 61.34
C CYS A 276 15.86 18.49 62.60
N GLU A 277 15.82 17.73 63.69
CA GLU A 277 16.00 18.25 65.05
C GLU A 277 17.38 17.82 65.54
#